data_AF-A0A7D5CX82-F1
#
_entry.id   AF-A0A7D5CX82-F1
#
_cell.length_a   1.000
_cell.length_b   1.000
_cell.length_c   1.000
_cell.angle_alpha   90.00
_cell.angle_beta   90.00
_cell.angle_gamma   90.00
#
_symmetry.space_group_name_H-M   'P 1'
#
loop_
_entity.id
_entity.type
_entity.pdbx_description
1 polymer ?
#
loop_
_entity_poly.entity_id
_entity_poly.type
_entity_poly.pdbx_seq_one_letter_code
_entity_poly.pdbx_strand_id
1 'polypeptide(L)'
;MPEFDSDAVAPTLRLLYQSGVGISPSGIAANLDDRMDDPPSRTAVLDAVRELLDTRLVRRLDEVASCYIITDHGRDYVETELDAEAMGLH
;
A
#
# COMPACT_ATOMS: atom_id res chain seq x y z
N MET A 1 15.85 0.07 -6.02
CA MET A 1 14.50 0.23 -5.47
C MET A 1 13.50 -0.29 -6.51
N PRO A 2 12.45 -1.03 -6.16
CA PRO A 2 11.40 -1.36 -7.12
C PRO A 2 10.80 -0.06 -7.65
N GLU A 3 10.78 0.10 -8.96
CA GLU A 3 9.99 1.14 -9.62
C GLU A 3 8.56 0.61 -9.71
N PHE A 4 7.62 1.36 -9.15
CA PHE A 4 6.20 1.03 -9.19
C PHE A 4 5.53 1.81 -10.31
N ASP A 5 4.65 1.13 -11.06
CA ASP A 5 3.96 1.74 -12.19
C ASP A 5 2.77 2.59 -11.71
N SER A 6 2.20 2.25 -10.54
CA SER A 6 1.07 2.96 -9.97
C SER A 6 1.47 3.93 -8.86
N ASP A 7 1.12 5.21 -9.04
CA ASP A 7 1.21 6.24 -8.00
C ASP A 7 0.38 5.92 -6.75
N ALA A 8 -0.53 4.94 -6.84
CA ALA A 8 -1.30 4.43 -5.71
C ALA A 8 -0.52 3.47 -4.80
N VAL A 9 0.66 2.99 -5.19
CA VAL A 9 1.45 2.01 -4.39
C VAL A 9 1.89 2.60 -3.06
N ALA A 10 2.61 3.73 -3.10
CA ALA A 10 3.10 4.39 -1.89
C ALA A 10 1.98 4.72 -0.88
N PRO A 11 0.87 5.39 -1.26
CA PRO A 11 -0.21 5.68 -0.31
C PRO A 11 -0.93 4.41 0.18
N THR A 12 -1.08 3.39 -0.68
CA THR A 12 -1.67 2.10 -0.28
C THR A 12 -0.81 1.40 0.77
N LEU A 13 0.50 1.33 0.54
CA LEU A 13 1.42 0.66 1.46
C LEU A 13 1.53 1.42 2.80
N ARG A 14 1.61 2.75 2.76
CA ARG A 14 1.60 3.60 3.96
C ARG A 14 0.33 3.42 4.79
N LEU A 15 -0.84 3.35 4.14
CA LEU A 15 -2.11 3.10 4.84
C LEU A 15 -2.08 1.74 5.55
N LEU A 16 -1.65 0.68 4.87
CA LEU A 16 -1.56 -0.66 5.45
C LEU A 16 -0.57 -0.71 6.63
N TYR A 17 0.59 -0.07 6.48
CA TYR A 17 1.58 0.10 7.54
C TYR A 17 0.97 0.78 8.79
N GLN A 18 0.37 1.94 8.61
CA GLN A 18 -0.21 2.74 9.70
C GLN A 18 -1.40 2.05 10.37
N SER A 19 -2.21 1.31 9.60
CA SER A 19 -3.38 0.62 10.13
C SER A 19 -3.03 -0.58 11.02
N GLY A 20 -1.93 -1.26 10.71
CA GLY A 20 -1.53 -2.51 11.36
C GLY A 20 -2.50 -3.68 11.19
N VAL A 21 -3.54 -3.55 10.37
CA VAL A 21 -4.60 -4.57 10.20
C VAL A 21 -4.83 -4.89 8.72
N GLY A 22 -5.54 -5.99 8.47
CA GLY A 22 -5.95 -6.36 7.12
C GLY A 22 -7.06 -5.47 6.58
N ILE A 23 -6.88 -4.89 5.39
CA ILE A 23 -7.88 -4.04 4.73
C ILE A 23 -8.23 -4.61 3.35
N SER A 24 -9.51 -4.61 3.00
CA SER A 24 -9.98 -4.95 1.65
C SER A 24 -9.66 -3.83 0.65
N PRO A 25 -9.57 -4.10 -0.67
CA PRO A 25 -9.33 -3.06 -1.66
C PRO A 25 -10.34 -1.91 -1.63
N SER A 26 -11.62 -2.22 -1.43
CA SER A 26 -12.65 -1.18 -1.28
C SER A 26 -12.45 -0.36 0.00
N GLY A 27 -12.00 -1.00 1.08
CA GLY A 27 -11.65 -0.30 2.32
C GLY A 27 -10.43 0.59 2.14
N ILE A 28 -9.40 0.14 1.42
CA ILE A 28 -8.21 0.95 1.10
C ILE A 28 -8.65 2.18 0.31
N ALA A 29 -9.39 2.00 -0.79
CA ALA A 29 -9.85 3.11 -1.62
C ALA A 29 -10.66 4.14 -0.82
N ALA A 30 -11.61 3.70 0.00
CA ALA A 30 -12.40 4.60 0.85
C ALA A 30 -11.56 5.34 1.90
N ASN A 31 -10.53 4.69 2.45
CA ASN A 31 -9.63 5.31 3.41
C ASN A 31 -8.71 6.36 2.76
N LEU A 32 -8.30 6.15 1.51
CA LEU A 32 -7.51 7.14 0.77
C LEU A 32 -8.36 8.32 0.31
N ASP A 33 -9.60 8.05 -0.14
CA ASP A 33 -10.60 9.07 -0.48
C ASP A 33 -10.87 10.06 0.67
N ASP A 34 -10.93 9.56 1.90
CA ASP A 34 -11.16 10.38 3.10
C ASP A 34 -9.92 11.19 3.55
N ARG A 35 -8.71 10.77 3.18
CA ARG A 35 -7.44 11.32 3.72
C ARG A 35 -6.63 12.17 2.73
N MET A 36 -6.94 12.10 1.44
CA MET A 36 -6.16 12.73 0.39
C MET A 36 -7.02 13.75 -0.37
N ASP A 37 -6.43 14.91 -0.70
CA ASP A 37 -7.10 15.91 -1.54
C ASP A 37 -7.30 15.42 -2.99
N ASP A 38 -6.39 14.56 -3.47
CA ASP A 38 -6.46 13.90 -4.78
C ASP A 38 -6.25 12.38 -4.62
N PRO A 39 -7.30 11.62 -4.29
CA PRO A 39 -7.17 10.20 -3.99
C PRO A 39 -7.04 9.35 -5.26
N PRO A 40 -6.26 8.25 -5.21
CA PRO A 40 -6.17 7.34 -6.34
C PRO A 40 -7.52 6.67 -6.62
N SER A 41 -7.79 6.43 -7.91
CA SER A 41 -8.98 5.67 -8.32
C SER A 41 -8.98 4.26 -7.74
N ARG A 42 -10.17 3.67 -7.60
CA ARG A 42 -10.32 2.28 -7.14
C ARG A 42 -9.56 1.27 -8.01
N THR A 43 -9.46 1.51 -9.32
CA THR A 43 -8.68 0.67 -10.23
C THR A 43 -7.19 0.78 -9.93
N ALA A 44 -6.68 2.00 -9.75
CA ALA A 44 -5.28 2.22 -9.38
C ALA A 44 -4.93 1.56 -8.04
N VAL A 45 -5.84 1.60 -7.04
CA VAL A 45 -5.66 0.87 -5.78
C VAL A 45 -5.59 -0.66 -6.00
N LEU A 46 -6.41 -1.22 -6.88
CA LEU A 46 -6.37 -2.65 -7.18
C LEU A 46 -5.06 -3.06 -7.86
N ASP A 47 -4.56 -2.24 -8.79
CA ASP A 47 -3.30 -2.49 -9.48
C ASP A 47 -2.11 -2.34 -8.51
N ALA A 48 -2.11 -1.30 -7.68
CA ALA A 48 -1.13 -1.15 -6.61
C ALA A 48 -1.09 -2.36 -5.65
N VAL A 49 -2.25 -2.89 -5.25
CA VAL A 49 -2.29 -4.09 -4.41
C VAL A 49 -1.67 -5.32 -5.11
N ARG A 50 -1.82 -5.45 -6.43
CA ARG A 50 -1.19 -6.53 -7.21
C ARG A 50 0.32 -6.37 -7.24
N GLU A 51 0.82 -5.17 -7.52
CA GLU A 51 2.26 -4.88 -7.49
C GLU A 51 2.88 -5.15 -6.10
N LEU A 52 2.18 -4.75 -5.04
CA LEU A 52 2.61 -4.99 -3.66
C LEU A 52 2.63 -6.49 -3.29
N LEU A 53 1.72 -7.29 -3.86
CA LEU A 53 1.73 -8.75 -3.70
C LEU A 53 2.91 -9.38 -4.44
N ASP A 54 3.15 -8.97 -5.68
CA ASP A 54 4.22 -9.50 -6.53
C ASP A 54 5.60 -9.23 -5.91
N THR A 55 5.75 -8.08 -5.24
CA THR A 55 6.95 -7.67 -4.48
C THR A 55 6.99 -8.22 -3.04
N ARG A 56 5.95 -8.93 -2.59
CA ARG A 56 5.82 -9.50 -1.24
C ARG A 56 5.85 -8.48 -0.11
N LEU A 57 5.55 -7.22 -0.39
CA LEU A 57 5.43 -6.15 0.61
C LEU A 57 4.09 -6.25 1.37
N VAL A 58 3.09 -6.87 0.74
CA VAL A 58 1.84 -7.25 1.39
C VAL A 58 1.55 -8.73 1.16
N ARG A 59 0.65 -9.28 1.98
CA ARG A 59 0.11 -10.62 1.80
C ARG A 59 -1.39 -10.63 1.97
N ARG A 60 -2.07 -11.58 1.32
CA ARG A 60 -3.50 -11.83 1.51
C ARG A 60 -3.73 -12.56 2.84
N LEU A 61 -4.76 -12.18 3.59
CA LEU A 61 -5.13 -12.82 4.86
C LEU A 61 -6.11 -13.98 4.67
N ASP A 62 -7.04 -13.88 3.72
CA ASP A 62 -8.09 -14.88 3.55
C ASP A 62 -8.63 -14.93 2.11
N GLU A 63 -9.27 -16.04 1.74
CA GLU A 63 -9.83 -16.26 0.39
C GLU A 63 -11.19 -15.59 0.20
N VAL A 64 -12.00 -15.49 1.27
CA VAL A 64 -13.42 -15.11 1.19
C VAL A 64 -13.62 -13.59 1.09
N ALA A 65 -12.84 -12.83 1.85
CA ALA A 65 -12.75 -11.39 1.74
C ALA A 65 -11.27 -11.08 1.64
N SER A 66 -10.76 -10.92 0.41
CA SER A 66 -9.34 -10.70 0.12
C SER A 66 -8.84 -9.40 0.77
N CYS A 67 -8.59 -9.46 2.08
CA CYS A 67 -7.95 -8.41 2.85
C CYS A 67 -6.44 -8.58 2.74
N TYR A 68 -5.75 -7.44 2.68
CA TYR A 68 -4.31 -7.37 2.53
C TYR A 68 -3.72 -6.76 3.78
N ILE A 69 -2.64 -7.36 4.27
CA ILE A 69 -1.87 -6.87 5.41
C ILE A 69 -0.41 -6.72 4.99
N ILE A 70 0.25 -5.70 5.52
CA ILE A 70 1.68 -5.50 5.33
C ILE A 70 2.47 -6.69 5.90
N THR A 71 3.53 -7.11 5.21
CA THR A 71 4.49 -8.10 5.70
C THR A 71 5.59 -7.44 6.52
N ASP A 72 6.43 -8.22 7.19
CA ASP A 72 7.61 -7.67 7.87
C ASP A 72 8.55 -7.00 6.84
N HIS A 73 8.76 -7.63 5.68
CA HIS A 73 9.49 -7.04 4.56
C HIS A 73 8.88 -5.71 4.08
N GLY A 74 7.55 -5.61 4.05
CA GLY A 74 6.85 -4.37 3.73
C GLY A 74 7.06 -3.27 4.76
N ARG A 75 7.11 -3.62 6.06
CA ARG A 75 7.40 -2.66 7.14
C ARG A 75 8.82 -2.12 7.00
N ASP A 76 9.80 -3.01 6.84
CA ASP A 76 11.20 -2.63 6.65
C ASP A 76 11.35 -1.67 5.46
N TYR A 77 10.71 -1.99 4.33
CA TYR A 77 10.72 -1.13 3.14
C TYR A 77 10.13 0.26 3.40
N VAL A 78 9.04 0.35 4.17
CA VAL A 78 8.43 1.64 4.50
C VAL A 78 9.38 2.49 5.36
N GLU A 79 10.00 1.88 6.37
CA GLU A 79 10.88 2.55 7.32
C GLU A 79 12.22 2.99 6.69
N THR A 80 12.73 2.27 5.69
CA THR A 80 14.03 2.60 5.06
C THR A 80 13.91 3.39 3.78
N GLU A 81 12.96 3.05 2.89
CA GLU A 81 12.91 3.62 1.54
C GLU A 81 11.85 4.71 1.41
N LEU A 82 10.61 4.45 1.85
CA LEU A 82 9.50 5.41 1.68
C LEU A 82 9.59 6.62 2.63
N ASP A 83 10.19 6.46 3.80
CA ASP A 83 10.46 7.57 4.71
C ASP A 83 11.70 8.38 4.26
N ALA A 84 12.68 7.73 3.62
CA ALA A 84 13.83 8.42 3.03
C ALA A 84 13.41 9.30 1.84
N GLU A 85 12.51 8.81 0.98
CA GLU A 85 11.92 9.60 -0.11
C GLU A 85 11.12 10.81 0.40
N ALA A 86 10.37 10.66 1.49
CA ALA A 86 9.63 11.76 2.11
C ALA A 86 10.56 12.84 2.72
N MET A 87 11.77 12.45 3.12
CA MET A 87 12.80 13.34 3.68
C MET A 87 13.72 13.95 2.61
N GLY A 88 13.57 13.58 1.33
CA GLY A 88 14.41 14.09 0.23
C GLY A 88 15.89 13.69 0.33
N LEU A 89 16.19 12.57 1.02
CA LEU A 89 17.55 12.06 1.17
C LEU A 89 17.84 11.09 0.02
N HIS A 90 18.38 11.61 -1.08
CA HIS A 90 19.00 10.85 -2.16
C HIS A 90 20.50 11.15 -2.26
#